data_AF-A0AAU2YZX9-F1
#
_entry.id   AF-A0AAU2YZX9-F1
#
_cell.length_a   1.000
_cell.length_b   1.000
_cell.length_c   1.000
_cell.angle_alpha   90.00
_cell.angle_beta   90.00
_cell.angle_gamma   90.00
#
_symmetry.space_group_name_H-M   'P 1'
#
loop_
_entity.id
_entity.type
_entity.pdbx_description
1 polymer ?
#
loop_
_entity_poly.entity_id
_entity_poly.type
_entity_poly.pdbx_seq_one_letter_code
_entity_poly.pdbx_strand_id
1 'polypeptide(L)'
;MDGRTANTNNQGSQIGEGFDLTSSYVERKYGSCDDDGQTDKFDLCWKYDNASLVLNGKATELVKDDTTGTWRLKNDDASIVTHSTGADNGDGGDDISGGKGDGKGEYWTVITGDGTKYVFGLNKLDGAGSERTNSVWAVPVFGDDTGEPGYSSGTSLSGRAKTQAWRWSLDYVEDPTATP
;
A
#
# COMPACT_ATOMS: atom_id res chain seq x y z
N MET A 1 28.01 0.37 33.78
CA MET A 1 27.29 -0.82 33.29
C MET A 1 26.27 -1.19 34.34
N ASP A 2 25.08 -0.59 34.25
CA ASP A 2 23.88 -1.00 34.99
C ASP A 2 22.69 -0.73 34.07
N GLY A 3 21.87 -1.75 33.89
CA GLY A 3 20.83 -1.84 32.89
C GLY A 3 19.60 -1.07 33.33
N ARG A 4 19.18 -0.11 32.51
CA ARG A 4 17.80 0.33 32.46
C ARG A 4 17.20 -0.15 31.16
N THR A 5 16.54 -1.30 31.27
CA THR A 5 15.55 -1.81 30.35
C THR A 5 14.49 -0.72 30.13
N ALA A 6 14.50 -0.07 28.97
CA ALA A 6 13.40 0.76 28.51
C ALA A 6 12.27 -0.16 28.01
N ASN A 7 11.55 -0.77 28.95
CA ASN A 7 10.25 -1.36 28.68
C ASN A 7 9.18 -0.39 29.16
N THR A 8 8.84 0.57 28.31
CA THR A 8 7.46 1.05 28.20
C THR A 8 7.11 0.97 26.74
N ASN A 9 6.48 -0.16 26.40
CA ASN A 9 5.65 -0.30 25.22
C ASN A 9 4.68 0.90 25.22
N ASN A 10 5.00 1.96 24.48
CA ASN A 10 4.08 3.04 24.20
C ASN A 10 3.07 2.56 23.15
N GLN A 11 2.35 1.48 23.47
CA GLN A 11 1.01 1.24 22.97
C GLN A 11 0.07 2.24 23.65
N GLY A 12 0.35 3.52 23.44
CA GLY A 12 -0.66 4.55 23.49
C GLY A 12 -1.53 4.36 22.25
N SER A 13 -2.36 3.31 22.23
CA SER A 13 -3.54 3.37 21.38
C SER A 13 -4.30 4.59 21.84
N GLN A 14 -4.56 5.52 20.93
CA GLN A 14 -5.29 6.76 21.14
C GLN A 14 -6.79 6.45 21.37
N ILE A 15 -7.11 5.53 22.29
CA ILE A 15 -8.45 5.27 22.79
C ILE A 15 -8.63 6.25 23.97
N GLY A 16 -8.87 7.51 23.64
CA GLY A 16 -9.23 8.58 24.56
C GLY A 16 -10.35 9.39 23.93
N GLU A 17 -11.57 9.25 24.47
CA GLU A 17 -12.78 10.04 24.23
C GLU A 17 -12.84 10.86 22.92
N GLY A 18 -13.09 10.17 21.81
CA GLY A 18 -13.30 10.80 20.50
C GLY A 18 -12.85 9.89 19.38
N PHE A 19 -13.58 8.80 19.14
CA PHE A 19 -13.34 7.93 17.98
C PHE A 19 -13.49 8.76 16.70
N ASP A 20 -12.39 9.25 16.14
CA ASP A 20 -12.36 9.68 14.76
C ASP A 20 -12.23 8.43 13.89
N LEU A 21 -13.30 8.11 13.16
CA LEU A 21 -13.38 7.02 12.19
C LEU A 21 -12.61 7.35 10.89
N THR A 22 -11.52 8.12 10.98
CA THR A 22 -10.67 8.45 9.82
C THR A 22 -9.25 7.94 10.04
N SER A 23 -9.05 6.63 10.01
CA SER A 23 -7.70 6.11 9.76
C SER A 23 -7.29 6.54 8.35
N SER A 24 -6.12 7.18 8.22
CA SER A 24 -5.54 7.52 6.92
C SER A 24 -5.16 6.22 6.19
N TYR A 25 -5.31 6.20 4.87
CA TYR A 25 -4.99 5.03 4.04
C TYR A 25 -4.68 5.40 2.59
N VAL A 26 -3.97 4.52 1.90
CA VAL A 26 -3.90 4.47 0.44
C VAL A 26 -4.78 3.32 -0.06
N GLU A 27 -5.46 3.50 -1.19
CA GLU A 27 -6.30 2.48 -1.83
C GLU A 27 -6.02 2.36 -3.31
N ARG A 28 -6.14 1.14 -3.83
CA ARG A 28 -6.19 0.82 -5.25
C ARG A 28 -7.54 0.23 -5.58
N LYS A 29 -8.04 0.52 -6.79
CA LYS A 29 -9.24 -0.11 -7.34
C LYS A 29 -8.88 -1.15 -8.39
N TYR A 30 -9.65 -2.23 -8.38
CA TYR A 30 -9.62 -3.30 -9.39
C TYR A 30 -10.89 -3.26 -10.23
N GLY A 31 -10.81 -3.81 -11.44
CA GLY A 31 -11.96 -3.94 -12.35
C GLY A 31 -12.63 -5.30 -12.22
N SER A 32 -13.83 -5.45 -12.79
CA SER A 32 -14.40 -6.77 -13.05
C SER A 32 -13.69 -7.39 -14.25
N CYS A 33 -13.32 -8.67 -14.20
CA CYS A 33 -12.75 -9.36 -15.36
C CYS A 33 -13.70 -9.40 -16.57
N ASP A 34 -15.02 -9.32 -16.35
CA ASP A 34 -16.04 -9.21 -17.41
C ASP A 34 -15.89 -7.91 -18.21
N ASP A 35 -15.55 -6.82 -17.52
CA ASP A 35 -15.27 -5.52 -18.15
C ASP A 35 -13.90 -5.50 -18.85
N ASP A 36 -13.07 -6.52 -18.63
CA ASP A 36 -11.72 -6.69 -19.17
C ASP A 36 -11.63 -7.78 -20.25
N GLY A 37 -12.78 -8.21 -20.79
CA GLY A 37 -12.82 -9.16 -21.90
C GLY A 37 -12.93 -10.64 -21.49
N GLN A 38 -13.11 -10.94 -20.21
CA GLN A 38 -13.42 -12.28 -19.70
C GLN A 38 -14.93 -12.44 -19.48
N THR A 39 -15.68 -12.72 -20.55
CA THR A 39 -17.15 -12.84 -20.50
C THR A 39 -17.66 -13.74 -19.37
N ASP A 40 -18.65 -13.26 -18.62
CA ASP A 40 -19.29 -13.91 -17.47
C ASP A 40 -18.33 -14.21 -16.30
N LYS A 41 -17.24 -13.43 -16.15
CA LYS A 41 -16.29 -13.52 -15.02
C LYS A 41 -16.33 -12.24 -14.19
N PHE A 42 -17.00 -12.29 -13.04
CA PHE A 42 -17.13 -11.13 -12.14
C PHE A 42 -16.08 -11.09 -11.02
N ASP A 43 -15.02 -11.89 -11.15
CA ASP A 43 -13.83 -11.79 -10.30
C ASP A 43 -13.10 -10.47 -10.54
N LEU A 44 -12.20 -10.10 -9.64
CA LEU A 44 -11.41 -8.87 -9.79
C LEU A 44 -10.24 -9.10 -10.75
N CYS A 45 -10.13 -8.26 -11.76
CA CYS A 45 -8.97 -8.19 -12.64
C CYS A 45 -8.12 -6.95 -12.35
N TRP A 46 -6.83 -7.07 -12.66
CA TRP A 46 -5.95 -5.93 -12.78
C TRP A 46 -6.50 -4.98 -13.86
N LYS A 47 -5.97 -3.76 -13.94
CA LYS A 47 -6.43 -2.81 -14.97
C LYS A 47 -5.29 -1.89 -15.38
N TYR A 48 -4.77 -1.16 -14.40
CA TYR A 48 -3.61 -0.29 -14.51
C TYR A 48 -3.18 0.19 -13.12
N ASP A 49 -1.99 0.77 -13.04
CA ASP A 49 -1.51 1.43 -11.83
C ASP A 49 -2.41 2.60 -11.44
N ASN A 50 -3.14 2.45 -10.34
CA ASN A 50 -4.00 3.49 -9.79
C ASN A 50 -3.92 3.50 -8.27
N ALA A 51 -4.02 4.69 -7.67
CA ALA A 51 -4.17 4.79 -6.23
C ALA A 51 -4.86 6.11 -5.81
N SER A 52 -5.47 6.11 -4.64
CA SER A 52 -5.97 7.30 -3.95
C SER A 52 -5.53 7.31 -2.50
N LEU A 53 -5.22 8.49 -1.97
CA LEU A 53 -4.85 8.72 -0.59
C LEU A 53 -6.01 9.39 0.16
N VAL A 54 -6.34 8.86 1.33
CA VAL A 54 -7.05 9.60 2.38
C VAL A 54 -6.07 9.89 3.50
N LEU A 55 -5.78 11.17 3.71
CA LEU A 55 -4.88 11.64 4.76
C LEU A 55 -5.59 12.69 5.61
N ASN A 56 -5.76 12.39 6.91
CA ASN A 56 -6.41 13.29 7.88
C ASN A 56 -7.78 13.78 7.38
N GLY A 57 -8.60 12.84 6.88
CA GLY A 57 -9.95 13.11 6.37
C GLY A 57 -10.02 13.77 4.99
N LYS A 58 -8.89 14.02 4.32
CA LYS A 58 -8.86 14.60 2.97
C LYS A 58 -8.51 13.54 1.93
N ALA A 59 -9.33 13.42 0.90
CA ALA A 59 -9.10 12.51 -0.22
C ALA A 59 -8.37 13.21 -1.38
N THR A 60 -7.39 12.55 -1.97
CA THR A 60 -6.68 13.01 -3.17
C THR A 60 -6.29 11.81 -4.03
N GLU A 61 -6.26 12.01 -5.34
CA GLU A 61 -5.81 10.99 -6.30
C GLU A 61 -4.27 10.98 -6.35
N LEU A 62 -3.69 9.79 -6.42
CA LEU A 62 -2.26 9.60 -6.69
C LEU A 62 -2.10 9.37 -8.20
N VAL A 63 -1.21 10.14 -8.82
CA VAL A 63 -0.92 10.06 -10.25
C VAL A 63 0.51 9.57 -10.42
N LYS A 64 0.68 8.51 -11.20
CA LYS A 64 1.98 8.01 -11.63
C LYS A 64 2.38 8.70 -12.93
N ASP A 65 3.62 9.15 -13.00
CA ASP A 65 4.22 9.60 -14.26
C ASP A 65 4.70 8.38 -15.05
N ASP A 66 4.11 8.12 -16.22
CA ASP A 66 4.45 6.94 -17.03
C ASP A 66 5.88 6.96 -17.56
N THR A 67 6.53 8.13 -17.61
CA THR A 67 7.90 8.27 -18.11
C THR A 67 8.91 8.00 -17.00
N THR A 68 8.70 8.57 -15.81
CA THR A 68 9.65 8.46 -14.70
C THR A 68 9.29 7.38 -13.68
N GLY A 69 8.05 6.89 -13.70
CA GLY A 69 7.47 6.01 -12.68
C GLY A 69 7.17 6.71 -11.35
N THR A 70 7.34 8.04 -11.27
CA THR A 70 7.20 8.79 -10.02
C THR A 70 5.73 9.01 -9.68
N TRP A 71 5.37 8.76 -8.43
CA TRP A 71 4.03 9.06 -7.91
C TRP A 71 3.99 10.47 -7.32
N ARG A 72 2.85 11.14 -7.50
CA ARG A 72 2.56 12.46 -6.92
C ARG A 72 1.09 12.59 -6.57
N LEU A 73 0.75 13.49 -5.65
CA LEU A 73 -0.64 13.89 -5.47
C LEU A 73 -1.12 14.65 -6.72
N LYS A 74 -2.37 14.45 -7.11
CA LYS A 74 -2.98 15.16 -8.26
C LYS A 74 -2.96 16.68 -8.11
N ASN A 75 -3.11 17.17 -6.88
CA ASN A 75 -3.09 18.59 -6.56
C ASN A 75 -1.68 19.16 -6.34
N ASP A 76 -0.65 18.30 -6.33
CA ASP A 76 0.76 18.65 -6.19
C ASP A 76 1.02 19.72 -5.09
N ASP A 77 0.72 19.37 -3.84
CA ASP A 77 0.92 20.26 -2.68
C ASP A 77 2.36 20.25 -2.13
N ALA A 78 3.33 19.89 -2.98
CA ALA A 78 4.73 19.63 -2.66
C ALA A 78 4.98 18.41 -1.76
N SER A 79 3.98 17.56 -1.50
CA SER A 79 4.21 16.26 -0.87
C SER A 79 5.00 15.32 -1.80
N ILE A 80 5.94 14.58 -1.21
CA ILE A 80 6.68 13.50 -1.88
C ILE A 80 5.95 12.19 -1.63
N VAL A 81 5.61 11.46 -2.70
CA VAL A 81 4.97 10.15 -2.62
C VAL A 81 5.91 9.09 -3.16
N THR A 82 6.23 8.11 -2.31
CA THR A 82 7.06 6.96 -2.68
C THR A 82 6.24 5.69 -2.56
N HIS A 83 6.12 4.98 -3.67
CA HIS A 83 5.63 3.60 -3.71
C HIS A 83 6.82 2.64 -3.59
N SER A 84 6.73 1.62 -2.75
CA SER A 84 7.82 0.68 -2.49
C SER A 84 7.31 -0.73 -2.30
N THR A 85 8.20 -1.71 -2.41
CA THR A 85 7.89 -3.15 -2.34
C THR A 85 8.79 -3.83 -1.31
N GLY A 86 8.45 -5.05 -0.91
CA GLY A 86 9.25 -5.91 -0.03
C GLY A 86 8.79 -5.95 1.43
N ALA A 87 7.64 -5.36 1.76
CA ALA A 87 7.04 -5.49 3.08
C ALA A 87 6.52 -6.93 3.31
N ASP A 88 6.62 -7.41 4.56
CA ASP A 88 6.03 -8.68 5.00
C ASP A 88 4.56 -8.44 5.38
N ASN A 89 3.70 -8.14 4.40
CA ASN A 89 2.32 -7.67 4.61
C ASN A 89 1.22 -8.53 3.94
N GLY A 90 1.61 -9.65 3.32
CA GLY A 90 0.67 -10.57 2.68
C GLY A 90 0.28 -10.20 1.24
N ASP A 91 0.78 -9.08 0.72
CA ASP A 91 0.67 -8.74 -0.68
C ASP A 91 1.63 -9.60 -1.53
N GLY A 92 1.03 -10.46 -2.34
CA GLY A 92 1.72 -11.56 -3.01
C GLY A 92 2.40 -11.17 -4.32
N GLY A 93 1.78 -10.26 -5.08
CA GLY A 93 2.34 -9.66 -6.30
C GLY A 93 2.99 -10.60 -7.33
N ASP A 94 3.66 -9.99 -8.29
CA ASP A 94 4.71 -10.59 -9.12
C ASP A 94 6.01 -9.80 -8.98
N ASP A 95 7.16 -10.49 -9.07
CA ASP A 95 8.43 -9.79 -9.02
C ASP A 95 8.58 -8.83 -10.21
N ILE A 96 9.06 -7.61 -9.96
CA ILE A 96 9.31 -6.64 -11.02
C ILE A 96 10.48 -7.13 -11.88
N SER A 97 10.19 -7.52 -13.12
CA SER A 97 11.18 -8.03 -14.06
C SER A 97 10.95 -7.46 -15.46
N GLY A 98 11.97 -6.81 -16.02
CA GLY A 98 11.88 -6.16 -17.32
C GLY A 98 10.80 -5.06 -17.39
N GLY A 99 10.48 -4.43 -16.26
CA GLY A 99 9.43 -3.41 -16.15
C GLY A 99 7.99 -3.96 -16.09
N LYS A 100 7.83 -5.28 -15.89
CA LYS A 100 6.53 -5.95 -15.71
C LYS A 100 6.38 -6.46 -14.28
N GLY A 101 5.14 -6.59 -13.82
CA GLY A 101 4.84 -6.90 -12.43
C GLY A 101 4.79 -5.64 -11.57
N ASP A 102 4.30 -5.82 -10.36
CA ASP A 102 4.02 -4.79 -9.33
C ASP A 102 4.96 -4.88 -8.13
N GLY A 103 5.59 -6.04 -7.93
CA GLY A 103 6.41 -6.36 -6.78
C GLY A 103 5.58 -6.95 -5.65
N LYS A 104 6.22 -7.74 -4.79
CA LYS A 104 5.56 -8.26 -3.59
C LYS A 104 5.64 -7.24 -2.47
N GLY A 105 4.65 -7.22 -1.58
CA GLY A 105 4.74 -6.44 -0.36
C GLY A 105 4.72 -4.94 -0.62
N GLU A 106 3.82 -4.46 -1.47
CA GLU A 106 3.66 -3.03 -1.76
C GLU A 106 3.36 -2.24 -0.48
N TYR A 107 3.93 -1.04 -0.36
CA TYR A 107 3.68 -0.09 0.73
C TYR A 107 3.97 1.34 0.27
N TRP A 108 3.46 2.32 1.01
CA TRP A 108 3.51 3.73 0.61
C TRP A 108 4.14 4.60 1.69
N THR A 109 4.93 5.58 1.26
CA THR A 109 5.41 6.67 2.10
C THR A 109 4.97 8.00 1.51
N VAL A 110 4.40 8.87 2.34
CA VAL A 110 4.05 10.25 1.99
C VAL A 110 4.81 11.18 2.94
N ILE A 111 5.60 12.10 2.39
CA ILE A 111 6.25 13.16 3.16
C ILE A 111 5.59 14.47 2.77
N THR A 112 4.90 15.12 3.70
CA THR A 112 4.23 16.40 3.47
C THR A 112 5.23 17.55 3.39
N GLY A 113 4.80 18.70 2.86
CA GLY A 113 5.67 19.87 2.70
C GLY A 113 6.28 20.43 4.01
N ASP A 114 5.71 20.09 5.17
CA ASP A 114 6.27 20.41 6.49
C ASP A 114 7.28 19.36 7.01
N GLY A 115 7.51 18.29 6.25
CA GLY A 115 8.45 17.21 6.54
C GLY A 115 7.86 16.04 7.33
N THR A 116 6.57 16.07 7.69
CA THR A 116 5.91 14.93 8.36
C THR A 116 5.86 13.72 7.44
N LYS A 117 6.36 12.58 7.91
CA LYS A 117 6.39 11.34 7.16
C LYS A 117 5.29 10.40 7.64
N TYR A 118 4.48 9.92 6.71
CA TYR A 118 3.42 8.95 6.91
C TYR A 118 3.77 7.67 6.15
N VAL A 119 3.71 6.52 6.82
CA VAL A 119 3.97 5.22 6.19
C VAL A 119 2.75 4.32 6.30
N PHE A 120 2.38 3.70 5.18
CA PHE A 120 1.18 2.89 5.02
C PHE A 120 1.52 1.50 4.51
N GLY A 121 1.02 0.46 5.17
CA GLY A 121 1.13 -0.92 4.73
C GLY A 121 2.49 -1.61 4.89
N LEU A 122 3.44 -1.04 5.63
CA LEU A 122 4.73 -1.65 5.97
C LEU A 122 4.56 -2.93 6.80
N ASN A 123 3.51 -2.99 7.62
CA ASN A 123 3.11 -4.12 8.47
C ASN A 123 4.08 -4.50 9.61
N LYS A 124 5.35 -4.74 9.29
CA LYS A 124 6.42 -5.01 10.26
C LYS A 124 7.26 -3.76 10.46
N LEU A 125 7.14 -3.14 11.63
CA LEU A 125 7.93 -1.95 11.96
C LEU A 125 9.40 -2.29 12.25
N ASP A 126 10.27 -1.31 12.04
CA ASP A 126 11.70 -1.43 12.35
C ASP A 126 11.90 -1.78 13.83
N GLY A 127 12.76 -2.78 14.09
CA GLY A 127 13.02 -3.30 15.42
C GLY A 127 11.95 -4.24 15.98
N ALA A 128 10.80 -4.43 15.31
CA ALA A 128 9.79 -5.39 15.72
C ALA A 128 10.23 -6.85 15.48
N GLY A 129 9.83 -7.74 16.38
CA GLY A 129 10.04 -9.18 16.25
C GLY A 129 8.94 -9.80 15.38
N SER A 130 8.03 -10.51 16.04
CA SER A 130 6.86 -11.14 15.39
C SER A 130 5.63 -10.24 15.31
N GLU A 131 5.66 -9.08 15.97
CA GLU A 131 4.56 -8.13 16.00
C GLU A 131 4.27 -7.55 14.61
N ARG A 132 2.99 -7.36 14.28
CA ARG A 132 2.50 -6.81 13.01
C ARG A 132 1.35 -5.84 13.27
N THR A 133 1.30 -4.76 12.50
CA THR A 133 0.20 -3.78 12.56
C THR A 133 -1.05 -4.29 11.84
N ASN A 134 -0.92 -5.25 10.93
CA ASN A 134 -1.97 -5.79 10.06
C ASN A 134 -2.64 -4.69 9.22
N SER A 135 -1.82 -3.79 8.67
CA SER A 135 -2.29 -2.58 7.99
C SER A 135 -2.71 -2.78 6.54
N VAL A 136 -2.48 -3.95 5.94
CA VAL A 136 -2.80 -4.21 4.52
C VAL A 136 -4.00 -5.13 4.37
N TRP A 137 -4.91 -4.73 3.49
CA TRP A 137 -6.01 -5.56 3.04
C TRP A 137 -5.72 -6.04 1.62
N ALA A 138 -5.85 -7.35 1.41
CA ALA A 138 -5.57 -7.98 0.12
C ALA A 138 -6.70 -8.94 -0.28
N VAL A 139 -6.86 -9.12 -1.59
CA VAL A 139 -7.86 -9.99 -2.22
C VAL A 139 -7.23 -10.70 -3.43
N PRO A 140 -7.78 -11.84 -3.88
CA PRO A 140 -7.38 -12.41 -5.16
C PRO A 140 -7.72 -11.47 -6.31
N VAL A 141 -6.75 -11.20 -7.18
CA VAL A 141 -6.91 -10.42 -8.40
C VAL A 141 -6.19 -11.14 -9.53
N PHE A 142 -6.81 -11.16 -10.70
CA PHE A 142 -6.31 -11.85 -11.88
C PHE A 142 -5.66 -10.86 -12.83
N GLY A 143 -4.49 -11.21 -13.38
CA GLY A 143 -3.94 -10.52 -14.55
C GLY A 143 -4.27 -11.31 -15.80
N ASP A 144 -5.13 -10.81 -16.66
CA ASP A 144 -5.57 -11.51 -17.86
C ASP A 144 -4.84 -11.03 -19.13
N ASP A 145 -4.22 -9.85 -19.06
CA ASP A 145 -3.47 -9.22 -20.13
C ASP A 145 -1.94 -9.25 -19.96
N THR A 146 -1.23 -9.16 -21.09
CA THR A 146 0.23 -9.23 -21.09
C THR A 146 0.83 -8.03 -20.36
N GLY A 147 1.57 -8.30 -19.29
CA GLY A 147 2.26 -7.29 -18.48
C GLY A 147 1.64 -7.09 -17.11
N GLU A 148 0.42 -7.60 -16.91
CA GLU A 148 -0.26 -7.55 -15.63
C GLU A 148 0.29 -8.58 -14.64
N PRO A 149 0.27 -8.26 -13.33
CA PRO A 149 0.57 -9.21 -12.28
C PRO A 149 -0.31 -10.46 -12.39
N GLY A 150 0.30 -11.64 -12.43
CA GLY A 150 -0.38 -12.92 -12.53
C GLY A 150 -0.47 -13.48 -13.95
N TYR A 151 -0.38 -12.66 -15.00
CA TYR A 151 -0.56 -13.11 -16.40
C TYR A 151 0.32 -14.31 -16.78
N SER A 152 1.59 -14.29 -16.35
CA SER A 152 2.56 -15.33 -16.70
C SER A 152 2.49 -16.57 -15.79
N SER A 153 1.64 -16.57 -14.76
CA SER A 153 1.50 -17.69 -13.79
C SER A 153 0.68 -18.86 -14.34
N GLY A 154 -0.07 -18.66 -15.43
CA GLY A 154 -0.89 -19.69 -16.03
C GLY A 154 -1.25 -19.42 -17.49
N THR A 155 -1.76 -20.45 -18.17
CA THR A 155 -2.26 -20.37 -19.55
C THR A 155 -3.77 -20.07 -19.62
N SER A 156 -4.48 -20.19 -18.49
CA SER A 156 -5.89 -19.83 -18.33
C SER A 156 -6.05 -18.83 -17.18
N LEU A 157 -7.14 -18.06 -17.19
CA LEU A 157 -7.46 -17.08 -16.15
C LEU A 157 -7.36 -17.67 -14.73
N SER A 158 -7.91 -18.87 -14.51
CA SER A 158 -7.90 -19.55 -13.21
C SER A 158 -6.50 -19.77 -12.60
N GLY A 159 -5.45 -19.80 -13.43
CA GLY A 159 -4.05 -19.94 -12.98
C GLY A 159 -3.30 -18.63 -12.79
N ARG A 160 -3.97 -17.48 -12.99
CA ARG A 160 -3.37 -16.15 -13.04
C ARG A 160 -3.73 -15.25 -11.85
N ALA A 161 -4.35 -15.82 -10.81
CA ALA A 161 -4.65 -15.08 -9.59
C ALA A 161 -3.37 -14.78 -8.79
N LYS A 162 -3.31 -13.57 -8.25
CA LYS A 162 -2.36 -13.15 -7.21
C LYS A 162 -3.13 -12.60 -6.03
N THR A 163 -2.61 -12.83 -4.82
CA THR A 163 -3.06 -12.07 -3.65
C THR A 163 -2.53 -10.67 -3.80
N GLN A 164 -3.42 -9.70 -3.95
CA GLN A 164 -3.09 -8.32 -4.28
C GLN A 164 -3.63 -7.37 -3.24
N ALA A 165 -2.80 -6.44 -2.76
CA ALA A 165 -3.24 -5.39 -1.86
C ALA A 165 -4.23 -4.43 -2.55
N TRP A 166 -5.27 -4.01 -1.83
CA TRP A 166 -6.21 -2.98 -2.30
C TRP A 166 -6.33 -1.80 -1.33
N ARG A 167 -5.91 -1.97 -0.07
CA ARG A 167 -5.83 -0.89 0.91
C ARG A 167 -4.62 -1.05 1.80
N TRP A 168 -3.84 0.02 1.93
CA TRP A 168 -2.72 0.18 2.86
C TRP A 168 -3.10 1.22 3.91
N SER A 169 -3.39 0.77 5.12
CA SER A 169 -3.73 1.62 6.26
C SER A 169 -2.46 2.22 6.88
N LEU A 170 -2.59 3.36 7.55
CA LEU A 170 -1.47 4.02 8.22
C LEU A 170 -0.85 3.11 9.30
N ASP A 171 0.47 2.95 9.24
CA ASP A 171 1.25 2.24 10.25
C ASP A 171 1.82 3.18 11.30
N TYR A 172 2.50 4.24 10.86
CA TYR A 172 3.12 5.20 11.74
C TYR A 172 3.30 6.57 11.09
N VAL A 173 3.52 7.56 11.95
CA VAL A 173 3.86 8.93 11.60
C VAL A 173 5.18 9.29 12.26
N GLU A 174 6.10 9.87 11.50
CA GLU A 174 7.32 10.49 11.99
C GLU A 174 7.21 12.00 11.79
N ASP A 175 7.13 12.73 12.90
CA ASP A 175 7.15 14.19 12.91
C ASP A 175 8.61 14.66 13.03
N PRO A 176 9.14 15.46 12.08
CA PRO A 176 10.52 15.95 12.12
C PRO A 176 10.82 16.84 13.33
N THR A 177 9.79 17.32 14.02
CA THR A 177 9.89 18.15 15.23
C THR A 177 9.73 17.37 16.54
N ALA A 178 9.35 16.09 16.48
CA ALA A 178 9.27 15.26 17.67
C ALA A 178 10.69 14.91 18.16
N THR A 179 11.11 15.52 19.27
CA THR A 179 12.33 15.12 19.98
C THR A 179 12.17 13.72 20.60
N PRO A 180 13.23 12.88 20.60
CA PRO A 180 13.22 11.53 21.18
C PRO A 180 12.83 11.46 22.66
#